data_AF-F1D7A9-F1
#
_entry.id   AF-F1D7A9-F1
#
_cell.length_a   1.000
_cell.length_b   1.000
_cell.length_c   1.000
_cell.angle_alpha   90.00
_cell.angle_beta   90.00
_cell.angle_gamma   90.00
#
_symmetry.space_group_name_H-M   'P 1'
#
loop_
_entity.id
_entity.type
_entity.pdbx_description
1 polymer ?
#
loop_
_entity_poly.entity_id
_entity_poly.type
_entity_poly.pdbx_seq_one_letter_code
_entity_poly.pdbx_strand_id
1 'polypeptide(L)'
;WNKFDFENRIITIDASVMKGRKIHVVPMSDQVVELLTTLSSITKPVSEFVFAGRNDKKKPICENAVLLVIKQIGYEGLESGHGFRHEFSTIMNEHEWPADAIEMQL
;
A
#
# COMPACT_ATOMS: atom_id res chain seq x y z
N TRP A 1 -11.39 -0.87 3.06
CA TRP A 1 -11.73 -2.08 2.29
C TRP A 1 -12.39 -1.82 0.95
N ASN A 2 -13.27 -0.82 0.81
CA ASN A 2 -14.03 -0.57 -0.43
C ASN A 2 -13.20 -0.25 -1.69
N LYS A 3 -11.92 0.05 -1.52
CA LYS A 3 -10.96 0.36 -2.61
C LYS A 3 -10.34 -0.89 -3.26
N PHE A 4 -10.56 -2.08 -2.69
CA PHE A 4 -9.86 -3.31 -3.05
C PHE A 4 -10.80 -4.24 -3.80
N ASP A 5 -10.48 -4.48 -5.07
CA ASP A 5 -11.13 -5.47 -5.93
C ASP A 5 -10.24 -6.72 -6.00
N PHE A 6 -10.63 -7.76 -5.27
CA PHE A 6 -9.89 -9.02 -5.20
C PHE A 6 -10.10 -9.89 -6.44
N GLU A 7 -11.21 -9.70 -7.18
CA GLU A 7 -11.52 -10.47 -8.38
C GLU A 7 -10.63 -10.00 -9.54
N ASN A 8 -10.61 -8.70 -9.77
CA ASN A 8 -9.76 -8.09 -10.80
C ASN A 8 -8.32 -7.82 -10.33
N ARG A 9 -8.04 -8.05 -9.05
CA ARG A 9 -6.73 -7.83 -8.39
C ARG A 9 -6.24 -6.38 -8.51
N ILE A 10 -7.12 -5.44 -8.24
CA ILE A 10 -6.86 -3.99 -8.39
C ILE A 10 -7.19 -3.25 -7.09
N ILE A 11 -6.35 -2.29 -6.74
CA ILE A 11 -6.65 -1.26 -5.74
C ILE A 11 -6.93 0.04 -6.47
N THR A 12 -8.10 0.64 -6.23
CA THR A 12 -8.48 1.93 -6.80
C THR A 12 -8.47 3.01 -5.72
N ILE A 13 -7.62 4.02 -5.89
CA ILE A 13 -7.53 5.17 -5.02
C ILE A 13 -8.20 6.36 -5.70
N ASP A 14 -9.25 6.87 -5.06
CA ASP A 14 -10.00 8.04 -5.55
C ASP A 14 -9.12 9.26 -5.76
N ALA A 15 -9.44 9.99 -6.83
CA ALA A 15 -8.83 11.27 -7.17
C ALA A 15 -8.89 12.30 -6.04
N SER A 16 -9.93 12.25 -5.20
CA SER A 16 -10.11 13.18 -4.07
C SER A 16 -9.04 13.03 -2.99
N VAL A 17 -8.41 11.86 -2.89
CA VAL A 17 -7.36 11.57 -1.90
C VAL A 17 -5.96 11.84 -2.48
N MET A 18 -5.83 11.85 -3.81
CA MET A 18 -4.57 12.06 -4.51
C MET A 18 -4.28 13.53 -4.73
N LYS A 19 -3.03 13.96 -4.49
CA LYS A 19 -2.58 15.34 -4.75
C LYS A 19 -2.78 15.76 -6.21
N GLY A 20 -2.55 14.83 -7.15
CA GLY A 20 -2.71 15.06 -8.59
C GLY A 20 -4.16 15.06 -9.10
N ARG A 21 -5.16 14.82 -8.23
CA ARG A 21 -6.59 14.76 -8.59
C ARG A 21 -6.91 13.81 -9.75
N LYS A 22 -6.16 12.72 -9.86
CA LYS A 22 -6.38 11.62 -10.81
C LYS A 22 -6.65 10.34 -10.04
N ILE A 23 -7.51 9.49 -10.58
CA ILE A 23 -7.71 8.14 -10.07
C ILE A 23 -6.38 7.39 -10.21
N HIS A 24 -5.97 6.70 -9.16
CA HIS A 24 -4.75 5.92 -9.16
C HIS A 24 -5.11 4.45 -8.98
N VAL A 25 -4.61 3.62 -9.91
CA VAL A 25 -4.94 2.20 -10.03
C VAL A 25 -3.66 1.41 -9.81
N VAL A 26 -3.68 0.53 -8.80
CA VAL A 26 -2.53 -0.27 -8.40
C VAL A 26 -2.87 -1.75 -8.58
N PRO A 27 -2.22 -2.47 -9.51
CA PRO A 27 -2.35 -3.92 -9.64
C PRO A 27 -1.79 -4.64 -8.41
N MET A 28 -2.44 -5.73 -8.00
CA MET A 28 -1.99 -6.58 -6.89
C MET A 28 -1.32 -7.85 -7.41
N SER A 29 -0.13 -8.15 -6.90
CA SER A 29 0.50 -9.46 -7.10
C SER A 29 -0.19 -10.56 -6.29
N ASP A 30 0.11 -11.83 -6.59
CA ASP A 30 -0.42 -12.96 -5.81
C ASP A 30 -0.10 -12.83 -4.31
N GLN A 31 1.14 -12.41 -3.96
CA GLN A 31 1.54 -12.21 -2.57
C GLN A 31 0.69 -11.13 -1.87
N VAL A 32 0.39 -10.03 -2.57
CA VAL A 32 -0.43 -8.95 -2.01
C VAL A 32 -1.87 -9.42 -1.79
N VAL A 33 -2.43 -10.17 -2.75
CA VAL A 33 -3.78 -10.74 -2.65
C VAL A 33 -3.87 -11.69 -1.46
N GLU A 34 -2.90 -12.58 -1.27
CA GLU A 34 -2.87 -13.53 -0.16
C GLU A 34 -2.81 -12.82 1.21
N LEU A 35 -1.89 -11.85 1.34
CA LEU A 35 -1.72 -11.08 2.59
C LEU A 35 -2.98 -10.29 2.93
N LEU A 36 -3.57 -9.60 1.95
CA LEU A 36 -4.78 -8.79 2.17
C LEU A 36 -6.01 -9.66 2.41
N THR A 37 -6.09 -10.84 1.79
CA THR A 37 -7.18 -11.80 2.06
C THR A 37 -7.11 -12.27 3.51
N THR A 38 -5.92 -12.67 3.96
CA THR A 38 -5.67 -13.05 5.36
C THR A 38 -6.06 -11.90 6.31
N LEU A 39 -5.56 -10.69 6.04
CA LEU A 39 -5.84 -9.52 6.87
C LEU A 39 -7.32 -9.13 6.88
N SER A 40 -8.04 -9.32 5.77
CA SER A 40 -9.46 -8.99 5.65
C SER A 40 -10.30 -9.80 6.63
N SER A 41 -9.99 -11.08 6.84
CA SER A 41 -10.69 -11.94 7.79
C SER A 41 -10.58 -11.45 9.24
N ILE A 42 -9.49 -10.74 9.55
CA ILE A 42 -9.17 -10.26 10.90
C ILE A 42 -9.74 -8.86 11.15
N THR A 43 -9.62 -7.97 10.17
CA THR A 43 -9.85 -6.52 10.39
C THR A 43 -11.19 -6.03 9.84
N LYS A 44 -11.68 -6.59 8.73
CA LYS A 44 -12.95 -6.18 8.11
C LYS A 44 -14.16 -6.30 9.04
N PRO A 45 -14.25 -7.28 9.97
CA PRO A 45 -15.36 -7.34 10.93
C PRO A 45 -15.39 -6.18 11.94
N VAL A 46 -14.25 -5.52 12.17
CA VAL A 46 -14.10 -4.51 13.24
C VAL A 46 -13.74 -3.11 12.74
N SER A 47 -13.41 -2.96 11.45
CA SER A 47 -12.98 -1.68 10.86
C SER A 47 -13.23 -1.62 9.35
N GLU A 48 -13.51 -0.41 8.86
CA GLU A 48 -13.53 -0.10 7.42
C GLU A 48 -12.13 0.06 6.82
N PHE A 49 -11.11 0.28 7.67
CA PHE A 49 -9.71 0.44 7.27
C PHE A 49 -9.00 -0.90 7.18
N VAL A 50 -8.06 -1.03 6.24
CA VAL A 50 -7.19 -2.21 6.13
C VAL A 50 -6.29 -2.32 7.35
N PHE A 51 -5.68 -1.19 7.72
CA PHE A 51 -4.86 -1.06 8.93
C PHE A 51 -5.61 -0.19 9.94
N ALA A 52 -6.36 -0.84 10.81
CA ALA A 52 -7.17 -0.19 11.84
C ALA A 52 -6.30 0.30 13.01
N GLY A 53 -6.65 1.45 13.57
CA GLY A 53 -6.00 2.02 14.75
C GLY A 53 -6.07 1.07 15.95
N ARG A 54 -5.03 1.08 16.79
CA ARG A 54 -4.99 0.21 17.99
C ARG A 54 -6.11 0.55 18.97
N ASN A 55 -6.25 1.83 19.31
CA ASN A 55 -7.17 2.33 20.34
C ASN A 55 -8.58 2.60 19.81
N ASP A 56 -8.69 3.03 18.56
CA ASP A 56 -9.96 3.33 17.89
C ASP A 56 -9.96 2.65 16.53
N LYS A 57 -10.83 1.64 16.36
CA LYS A 57 -10.96 0.88 15.12
C LYS A 57 -11.65 1.66 14.00
N LYS A 58 -12.27 2.79 14.31
CA LYS A 58 -12.88 3.72 13.34
C LYS A 58 -11.87 4.71 12.75
N LYS A 59 -10.59 4.60 13.13
CA LYS A 59 -9.50 5.43 12.59
C LYS A 59 -8.44 4.53 11.98
N PRO A 60 -7.70 5.00 10.95
CA PRO A 60 -6.53 4.29 10.46
C PRO A 60 -5.40 4.30 11.50
N ILE A 61 -4.40 3.45 11.31
CA ILE A 61 -3.11 3.61 12.00
C ILE A 61 -2.51 4.99 11.71
N CYS A 62 -1.71 5.52 12.64
CA CYS A 62 -0.94 6.73 12.35
C CYS A 62 0.22 6.43 11.39
N GLU A 63 0.69 7.45 10.68
CA GLU A 63 1.80 7.34 9.73
C GLU A 63 3.06 6.72 10.36
N ASN A 64 3.39 7.15 11.58
CA ASN A 64 4.55 6.64 12.32
C ASN A 64 4.47 5.13 12.61
N ALA A 65 3.29 4.52 12.60
CA ALA A 65 3.15 3.09 12.86
C ALA A 65 3.86 2.25 11.78
N VAL A 66 3.79 2.66 10.51
CA VAL A 66 4.49 1.96 9.42
C VAL A 66 6.00 2.09 9.59
N LEU A 67 6.48 3.29 9.90
CA LEU A 67 7.91 3.53 10.12
C LEU A 67 8.46 2.74 11.31
N LEU A 68 7.68 2.61 12.39
CA LEU A 68 8.03 1.77 13.54
C LEU A 68 8.14 0.29 13.15
N VAL A 69 7.22 -0.22 12.33
CA VAL A 69 7.30 -1.62 11.85
C VAL A 69 8.58 -1.83 11.06
N ILE A 70 8.91 -0.93 10.12
CA ILE A 70 10.15 -1.01 9.31
C ILE A 70 11.39 -1.08 10.23
N LYS A 71 11.44 -0.25 11.27
CA LYS A 71 12.52 -0.30 12.27
C LYS A 71 12.54 -1.64 13.01
N GLN A 72 11.39 -2.13 13.46
CA GLN A 72 11.27 -3.38 14.21
C GLN A 72 11.68 -4.62 13.42
N ILE A 73 11.47 -4.61 12.10
CA ILE A 73 11.90 -5.71 11.21
C ILE A 73 13.38 -5.60 10.79
N GLY A 74 14.15 -4.68 11.39
CA GLY A 74 15.61 -4.59 11.23
C GLY A 74 16.09 -3.61 10.15
N TYR A 75 15.20 -2.78 9.60
CA TYR A 75 15.53 -1.82 8.54
C TYR A 75 15.73 -0.39 9.07
N GLU A 76 15.97 -0.23 10.37
CA GLU A 76 16.22 1.10 10.95
C GLU A 76 17.47 1.75 10.33
N GLY A 77 17.30 2.95 9.78
CA GLY A 77 18.39 3.70 9.15
C GLY A 77 18.84 3.15 7.79
N LEU A 78 18.35 1.98 7.40
CA LEU A 78 18.57 1.38 6.09
C LEU A 78 17.46 1.74 5.12
N GLU A 79 16.21 1.71 5.57
CA GLU A 79 15.06 1.97 4.72
C GLU A 79 13.93 2.76 5.39
N SER A 80 13.03 3.28 4.55
CA SER A 80 11.81 3.97 4.95
C SER A 80 10.66 3.69 3.98
N GLY A 81 9.43 4.11 4.33
CA GLY A 81 8.31 4.01 3.40
C GLY A 81 8.56 4.72 2.07
N HIS A 82 9.35 5.80 2.07
CA HIS A 82 9.75 6.50 0.86
C HIS A 82 10.85 5.76 0.10
N GLY A 83 11.82 5.17 0.81
CA GLY A 83 12.92 4.44 0.19
C GLY A 83 12.43 3.18 -0.54
N PHE A 84 11.43 2.46 -0.02
CA PHE A 84 10.77 1.38 -0.77
C PHE A 84 10.14 1.84 -2.10
N ARG A 85 9.63 3.08 -2.21
CA ARG A 85 9.12 3.62 -3.48
C ARG A 85 10.26 3.91 -4.46
N HIS A 86 11.39 4.40 -3.94
CA HIS A 86 12.59 4.60 -4.76
C HIS A 86 13.15 3.26 -5.25
N GLU A 87 13.24 2.26 -4.37
CA GLU A 87 13.69 0.91 -4.71
C GLU A 87 12.78 0.27 -5.77
N PHE A 88 11.45 0.40 -5.63
CA PHE A 88 10.52 -0.01 -6.68
C PHE A 88 10.83 0.65 -8.02
N SER A 89 11.04 1.97 -8.05
CA SER A 89 11.38 2.68 -9.28
C SER A 89 12.67 2.15 -9.90
N THR A 90 13.72 1.98 -9.10
CA THR A 90 15.02 1.46 -9.56
C THR A 90 14.87 0.07 -10.15
N ILE A 91 14.26 -0.88 -9.41
CA ILE A 91 14.08 -2.26 -9.86
C ILE A 91 13.28 -2.31 -11.16
N MET A 92 12.20 -1.54 -11.28
CA MET A 92 11.36 -1.56 -12.48
C MET A 92 12.08 -0.97 -13.70
N ASN A 93 12.90 0.08 -13.50
CA ASN A 93 13.74 0.62 -14.57
C ASN A 93 14.83 -0.37 -15.00
N GLU A 94 15.46 -1.08 -14.05
CA GLU A 94 16.44 -2.13 -14.34
C GLU A 94 15.84 -3.31 -15.12
N HIS A 95 14.55 -3.59 -14.92
CA HIS A 95 13.80 -4.58 -15.69
C HIS A 95 13.21 -4.03 -17.00
N GLU A 96 13.63 -2.83 -17.42
CA GLU A 96 13.24 -2.19 -18.69
C GLU A 96 11.72 -2.00 -18.87
N TRP A 97 10.98 -1.80 -17.77
CA TRP A 97 9.58 -1.45 -17.86
C TRP A 97 9.38 -0.06 -18.49
N PRO A 98 8.25 0.18 -19.18
CA PRO A 98 7.95 1.49 -19.73
C PRO A 98 7.95 2.58 -18.66
N ALA A 99 8.74 3.63 -18.86
CA ALA A 99 8.88 4.73 -17.90
C ALA A 99 7.54 5.34 -17.50
N ASP A 100 6.64 5.58 -18.46
CA ASP A 100 5.29 6.09 -18.21
C ASP A 100 4.48 5.19 -17.26
N ALA A 101 4.67 3.87 -17.33
CA ALA A 101 4.00 2.93 -16.44
C ALA A 101 4.58 2.99 -15.01
N ILE A 102 5.90 3.15 -14.88
CA ILE A 102 6.57 3.34 -13.59
C ILE A 102 6.11 4.65 -12.94
N GLU A 103 6.13 5.76 -13.71
CA GLU A 103 5.68 7.07 -13.24
C GLU A 103 4.21 7.07 -12.83
N MET A 104 3.36 6.32 -13.53
CA MET A 104 1.95 6.20 -13.18
C MET A 104 1.73 5.48 -11.83
N GLN A 105 2.66 4.63 -11.40
CA GLN A 105 2.61 3.91 -10.12
C GLN A 105 3.24 4.70 -8.94
N LEU A 106 4.03 5.74 -9.22
CA LEU A 106 4.74 6.57 -8.23
C LEU A 106 3.96 7.82 -7.81
#